data_AF-A0A6J6UDP2-F1
#
_entry.id   AF-A0A6J6UDP2-F1
#
_cell.length_a   1.000
_cell.length_b   1.000
_cell.length_c   1.000
_cell.angle_alpha   90.00
_cell.angle_beta   90.00
_cell.angle_gamma   90.00
#
_symmetry.space_group_name_H-M   'P 1'
#
loop_
_entity.id
_entity.type
_entity.pdbx_description
1 polymer ?
#
loop_
_entity_poly.entity_id
_entity_poly.type
_entity_poly.pdbx_seq_one_letter_code
_entity_poly.pdbx_strand_id
1 'polypeptide(L)'
;MDQGVARTIDGIGGFTRSSATNSGIIWQIVGSKPRVSIQDVSGAITQINSTKVGAIGEITTPGTITLAEKFDTGWKLIVNGNQVKVSESELGLPTFVVSEVGAITLLHDGTKHRALISAQLIALLTVVVLSLPAGRRRREVPVEELA
;
A
#
# COMPACT_ATOMS: atom_id res chain seq x y z
N MET A 1 20.38 -20.64 18.75
CA MET A 1 18.92 -20.43 18.95
C MET A 1 18.52 -21.16 20.22
N ASP A 2 17.74 -20.54 21.10
CA ASP A 2 17.16 -21.23 22.25
C ASP A 2 16.13 -22.29 21.78
N GLN A 3 16.24 -23.51 22.29
CA GLN A 3 15.31 -24.59 21.94
C GLN A 3 13.89 -24.32 22.44
N GLY A 4 13.73 -23.54 23.53
CA GLY A 4 12.43 -23.13 24.04
C GLY A 4 11.66 -22.31 23.02
N VAL A 5 12.29 -21.29 22.45
CA VAL A 5 11.70 -20.43 21.41
C VAL A 5 11.31 -21.22 20.18
N ALA A 6 12.18 -22.12 19.70
CA ALA A 6 11.89 -22.94 18.53
C ALA A 6 10.66 -23.84 18.75
N ARG A 7 10.57 -24.48 19.93
CA ARG A 7 9.41 -25.32 20.29
C ARG A 7 8.13 -24.52 20.40
N THR A 8 8.18 -23.29 20.93
CA THR A 8 7.01 -22.40 20.96
C THR A 8 6.52 -22.11 19.55
N ILE A 9 7.39 -21.69 18.63
CA ILE A 9 6.99 -21.34 17.26
C ILE A 9 6.44 -22.55 16.50
N ASP A 10 7.02 -23.75 16.67
CA ASP A 10 6.48 -24.95 16.04
C ASP A 10 5.09 -25.33 16.60
N GLY A 11 4.79 -24.95 17.85
CA GLY A 11 3.54 -25.27 18.53
C GLY A 11 2.37 -24.29 18.27
N ILE A 12 2.63 -23.06 17.83
CA ILE A 12 1.57 -22.04 17.64
C ILE A 12 0.70 -22.26 16.38
N GLY A 13 1.13 -23.14 15.46
CA GLY A 13 0.46 -23.33 14.18
C GLY A 13 0.65 -22.13 13.22
N GLY A 14 0.39 -22.33 11.93
CA GLY A 14 0.55 -21.28 10.92
C GLY A 14 2.00 -21.01 10.49
N PHE A 15 2.99 -21.68 11.10
CA PHE A 15 4.39 -21.67 10.70
C PHE A 15 4.87 -23.09 10.44
N THR A 16 5.70 -23.28 9.41
CA THR A 16 6.44 -24.52 9.19
C THR A 16 7.91 -24.21 8.94
N ARG A 17 8.80 -25.09 9.39
CA ARG A 17 10.24 -24.90 9.22
C ARG A 17 10.59 -25.01 7.73
N SER A 18 11.07 -23.92 7.15
CA SER A 18 11.61 -23.88 5.79
C SER A 18 13.07 -24.36 5.75
N SER A 19 13.83 -24.11 6.82
CA SER A 19 15.20 -24.62 6.99
C SER A 19 15.58 -24.68 8.46
N ALA A 20 16.46 -25.62 8.83
CA ALA A 20 17.05 -25.72 10.16
C ALA A 20 18.53 -26.09 10.03
N THR A 21 19.42 -25.20 10.48
CA THR A 21 20.87 -25.40 10.48
C THR A 21 21.46 -25.10 11.85
N ASN A 22 22.76 -25.37 12.04
CA ASN A 22 23.48 -25.01 13.26
C ASN A 22 23.50 -23.49 13.52
N SER A 23 23.30 -22.68 12.49
CA SER A 23 23.27 -21.21 12.60
C SER A 23 21.88 -20.65 12.93
N GLY A 24 20.79 -21.41 12.71
CA GLY A 24 19.44 -20.93 12.97
C GLY A 24 18.35 -21.74 12.28
N ILE A 25 17.10 -21.37 12.56
CA ILE A 25 15.89 -21.96 11.98
C ILE A 25 15.13 -20.86 11.27
N ILE A 26 14.64 -21.15 10.06
CA ILE A 26 13.80 -20.26 9.26
C ILE A 26 12.42 -20.90 9.18
N TRP A 27 11.39 -20.14 9.53
CA TRP A 27 10.00 -20.54 9.35
C TRP A 27 9.38 -19.81 8.17
N GLN A 28 8.55 -20.52 7.42
CA GLN A 28 7.62 -19.93 6.45
C GLN A 28 6.21 -19.94 7.03
N ILE A 29 5.42 -18.93 6.67
CA ILE A 29 4.01 -18.85 7.05
C ILE A 29 3.20 -19.78 6.15
N VAL A 30 2.45 -20.69 6.76
CA VAL A 30 1.57 -21.63 6.07
C VAL A 30 0.19 -20.98 5.89
N GLY A 31 -0.38 -21.09 4.68
CA GLY A 31 -1.69 -20.51 4.40
C GLY A 31 -1.68 -18.98 4.24
N SER A 32 -0.51 -18.38 3.98
CA SER A 32 -0.42 -16.96 3.65
C SER A 32 -1.29 -16.65 2.43
N LYS A 33 -2.22 -15.71 2.59
CA LYS A 33 -3.05 -15.27 1.47
C LYS A 33 -2.20 -14.42 0.52
N PRO A 34 -2.37 -14.58 -0.81
CA PRO A 34 -1.74 -13.69 -1.77
C PRO A 34 -2.14 -12.23 -1.53
N ARG A 35 -1.29 -11.29 -1.96
CA ARG A 35 -1.58 -9.85 -1.85
C ARG A 35 -2.96 -9.52 -2.44
N VAL A 36 -3.25 -10.02 -3.63
CA VAL A 36 -4.57 -9.92 -4.26
C VAL A 36 -5.09 -11.32 -4.51
N SER A 37 -6.29 -11.61 -4.04
CA SER A 37 -6.94 -12.91 -4.25
C SER A 37 -8.43 -12.74 -4.47
N ILE A 38 -9.04 -13.69 -5.18
CA ILE A 38 -10.49 -13.82 -5.28
C ILE A 38 -10.91 -15.07 -4.52
N GLN A 39 -11.94 -14.92 -3.68
CA GLN A 39 -12.64 -16.04 -3.08
C GLN A 39 -13.96 -16.23 -3.82
N ASP A 40 -14.15 -17.40 -4.43
CA ASP A 40 -15.39 -17.72 -5.12
C ASP A 40 -16.50 -18.19 -4.15
N VAL A 41 -17.68 -18.48 -4.69
CA VAL A 41 -18.84 -18.95 -3.92
C VAL A 41 -18.64 -20.32 -3.25
N SER A 42 -17.69 -21.13 -3.73
CA SER A 42 -17.32 -22.41 -3.08
C SER A 42 -16.35 -22.21 -1.92
N GLY A 43 -15.84 -20.98 -1.75
CA GLY A 43 -14.83 -20.63 -0.77
C GLY A 43 -13.40 -20.85 -1.25
N ALA A 44 -13.19 -21.27 -2.50
CA ALA A 44 -11.86 -21.45 -3.07
C ALA A 44 -11.19 -20.10 -3.28
N ILE A 45 -9.92 -20.00 -2.88
CA ILE A 45 -9.12 -18.78 -2.97
C ILE A 45 -8.12 -18.94 -4.10
N THR A 46 -8.17 -18.07 -5.10
CA THR A 46 -7.19 -18.02 -6.19
C THR A 46 -6.43 -16.70 -6.18
N GLN A 47 -5.14 -16.78 -6.47
CA GLN A 47 -4.26 -15.62 -6.56
C GLN A 47 -4.55 -14.83 -7.83
N ILE A 48 -4.58 -13.50 -7.70
CA ILE A 48 -4.49 -12.58 -8.83
C ILE A 48 -3.08 -11.98 -8.81
N ASN A 49 -2.35 -12.13 -9.91
CA ASN A 49 -1.02 -11.56 -10.03
C ASN A 49 -1.07 -10.04 -9.89
N SER A 50 -0.17 -9.51 -9.07
CA SER A 50 -0.22 -8.11 -8.67
C SER A 50 1.18 -7.49 -8.70
N THR A 51 1.23 -6.19 -8.96
CA THR A 51 2.47 -5.42 -8.87
C THR A 51 2.59 -4.81 -7.47
N LYS A 52 3.59 -3.95 -7.25
CA LYS A 52 3.71 -3.19 -6.00
C LYS A 52 2.48 -2.32 -5.71
N VAL A 53 1.86 -1.77 -6.75
CA VAL A 53 0.71 -0.86 -6.62
C VAL A 53 -0.31 -1.21 -7.71
N GLY A 54 -1.24 -2.09 -7.34
CA GLY A 54 -2.32 -2.54 -8.23
C GLY A 54 -2.16 -3.96 -8.75
N ALA A 55 -3.04 -4.33 -9.68
CA ALA A 55 -3.08 -5.64 -10.33
C ALA A 55 -3.82 -5.53 -11.67
N ILE A 56 -3.42 -6.36 -12.63
CA ILE A 56 -4.15 -6.58 -13.88
C ILE A 56 -4.27 -8.09 -14.04
N GLY A 57 -5.46 -8.56 -14.42
CA GLY A 57 -5.68 -9.99 -14.61
C GLY A 57 -7.06 -10.28 -15.16
N GLU A 58 -7.40 -11.56 -15.18
CA GLU A 58 -8.73 -12.05 -15.53
C GLU A 58 -9.27 -12.89 -14.38
N ILE A 59 -10.56 -12.74 -14.10
CA ILE A 59 -11.29 -13.56 -13.16
C ILE A 59 -12.22 -14.49 -13.92
N THR A 60 -12.21 -15.77 -13.58
CA THR A 60 -13.02 -16.81 -14.23
C THR A 60 -14.26 -17.19 -13.43
N THR A 61 -14.39 -16.65 -12.20
CA THR A 61 -15.51 -16.90 -11.31
C THR A 61 -15.99 -15.59 -10.66
N PRO A 62 -17.30 -15.45 -10.40
CA PRO A 62 -17.81 -14.45 -9.48
C PRO A 62 -17.32 -14.71 -8.06
N GLY A 63 -17.16 -13.66 -7.26
CA GLY A 63 -16.64 -13.80 -5.91
C GLY A 63 -16.29 -12.48 -5.24
N THR A 64 -15.54 -12.58 -4.14
CA THR A 64 -15.02 -11.42 -3.42
C THR A 64 -13.52 -11.32 -3.63
N ILE A 65 -13.08 -10.23 -4.27
CA ILE A 65 -11.67 -9.90 -4.35
C ILE A 65 -11.25 -9.25 -3.04
N THR A 66 -10.17 -9.76 -2.43
CA THR A 66 -9.57 -9.21 -1.21
C THR A 66 -8.16 -8.74 -1.49
N LEU A 67 -7.84 -7.54 -1.01
CA LEU A 67 -6.48 -7.00 -0.99
C LEU A 67 -5.92 -7.11 0.43
N ALA A 68 -4.79 -7.79 0.59
CA ALA A 68 -4.09 -7.95 1.87
C ALA A 68 -3.28 -6.68 2.23
N GLU A 69 -3.95 -5.53 2.21
CA GLU A 69 -3.44 -4.23 2.62
C GLU A 69 -4.43 -3.54 3.56
N LYS A 70 -4.01 -2.44 4.19
CA LYS A 70 -4.91 -1.61 4.99
C LYS A 70 -6.01 -1.02 4.11
N PHE A 71 -7.24 -1.00 4.62
CA PHE A 71 -8.36 -0.33 3.98
C PHE A 71 -8.06 1.15 3.73
N ASP A 72 -8.35 1.57 2.49
CA ASP A 72 -8.24 2.96 2.05
C ASP A 72 -9.23 3.20 0.91
N THR A 73 -9.94 4.34 0.97
CA THR A 73 -10.96 4.70 -0.04
C THR A 73 -10.38 5.01 -1.43
N GLY A 74 -9.06 5.17 -1.55
CA GLY A 74 -8.36 5.36 -2.81
C GLY A 74 -8.22 4.08 -3.63
N TRP A 75 -8.47 2.90 -3.06
CA TRP A 75 -8.49 1.66 -3.85
C TRP A 75 -9.68 1.64 -4.81
N LYS A 76 -9.40 1.33 -6.08
CA LYS A 76 -10.40 1.21 -7.14
C LYS A 76 -10.21 -0.09 -7.90
N LEU A 77 -11.30 -0.82 -8.09
CA LEU A 77 -11.37 -1.98 -8.96
C LEU A 77 -12.24 -1.64 -10.16
N ILE A 78 -11.76 -1.99 -11.35
CA ILE A 78 -12.50 -1.90 -12.61
C ILE A 78 -12.64 -3.32 -13.15
N VAL A 79 -13.86 -3.73 -13.48
CA VAL A 79 -14.17 -5.04 -14.07
C VAL A 79 -14.92 -4.79 -15.37
N ASN A 80 -14.38 -5.26 -16.49
CA ASN A 80 -14.96 -5.04 -17.82
C ASN A 80 -15.29 -3.55 -18.12
N GLY A 81 -14.48 -2.63 -17.59
CA GLY A 81 -14.67 -1.18 -17.75
C GLY A 81 -15.59 -0.52 -16.71
N ASN A 82 -16.28 -1.30 -15.87
CA ASN A 82 -17.16 -0.79 -14.82
C ASN A 82 -16.45 -0.75 -13.46
N GLN A 83 -16.61 0.34 -12.72
CA GLN A 83 -16.02 0.46 -11.40
C GLN A 83 -16.82 -0.31 -10.35
N VAL A 84 -16.13 -1.11 -9.54
CA VAL A 84 -16.70 -1.82 -8.39
C VAL A 84 -16.37 -1.04 -7.12
N LYS A 85 -17.38 -0.87 -6.26
CA LYS A 85 -17.23 -0.15 -4.98
C LYS A 85 -16.37 -0.96 -4.02
N VAL A 86 -15.42 -0.30 -3.37
CA VAL A 86 -14.61 -0.88 -2.29
C VAL A 86 -15.43 -0.95 -1.00
N SER A 87 -15.30 -2.06 -0.29
CA SER A 87 -15.80 -2.25 1.08
C SER A 87 -14.66 -2.59 2.03
N GLU A 88 -14.89 -2.38 3.32
CA GLU A 88 -13.97 -2.78 4.38
C GLU A 88 -14.48 -4.09 4.99
N SER A 89 -13.60 -5.08 5.11
CA SER A 89 -13.89 -6.32 5.86
C SER A 89 -13.74 -6.12 7.37
N GLU A 90 -14.20 -7.09 8.15
CA GLU A 90 -14.02 -7.09 9.62
C GLU A 90 -12.54 -7.02 10.06
N LEU A 91 -11.62 -7.43 9.19
CA LEU A 91 -10.18 -7.37 9.42
C LEU A 91 -9.54 -6.06 8.94
N GLY A 92 -10.33 -5.08 8.51
CA GLY A 92 -9.83 -3.79 8.00
C GLY A 92 -9.16 -3.89 6.63
N LEU A 93 -9.50 -4.92 5.85
CA LEU A 93 -8.97 -5.13 4.49
C LEU A 93 -9.95 -4.61 3.42
N PRO A 94 -9.46 -4.00 2.33
CA PRO A 94 -10.26 -3.70 1.15
C PRO A 94 -10.80 -4.98 0.48
N THR A 95 -12.10 -4.98 0.24
CA THR A 95 -12.81 -6.04 -0.47
C THR A 95 -13.67 -5.47 -1.60
N PHE A 96 -13.90 -6.29 -2.62
CA PHE A 96 -14.74 -5.96 -3.75
C PHE A 96 -15.61 -7.16 -4.11
N VAL A 97 -16.93 -6.99 -4.08
CA VAL A 97 -17.87 -8.02 -4.52
C VAL A 97 -18.03 -7.91 -6.03
N VAL A 98 -17.68 -8.98 -6.75
CA VAL A 98 -17.69 -9.02 -8.20
C VAL A 98 -18.67 -10.11 -8.67
N SER A 99 -19.66 -9.70 -9.45
CA SER A 99 -20.72 -10.58 -9.96
C SER A 99 -20.45 -11.12 -11.36
N GLU A 100 -19.51 -10.52 -12.09
CA GLU A 100 -19.20 -10.84 -13.49
C GLU A 100 -17.77 -11.37 -13.62
N VAL A 101 -17.57 -12.24 -14.61
CA VAL A 101 -16.23 -12.71 -15.01
C VAL A 101 -15.61 -11.78 -16.04
N GLY A 102 -14.28 -11.80 -16.17
CA GLY A 102 -13.58 -11.05 -17.22
C GLY A 102 -12.35 -10.29 -16.73
N ALA A 103 -11.96 -9.29 -17.51
CA ALA A 103 -10.73 -8.53 -17.28
C ALA A 103 -10.91 -7.55 -16.12
N ILE A 104 -9.89 -7.50 -15.26
CA ILE A 104 -9.86 -6.61 -14.10
C ILE A 104 -8.65 -5.69 -14.12
N THR A 105 -8.83 -4.51 -13.55
CA THR A 105 -7.76 -3.58 -13.23
C THR A 105 -7.98 -3.04 -11.82
N LEU A 106 -7.02 -3.31 -10.94
CA LEU A 106 -6.96 -2.80 -9.58
C LEU A 106 -5.89 -1.71 -9.50
N LEU A 107 -6.23 -0.55 -8.95
CA LEU A 107 -5.33 0.59 -8.81
C LEU A 107 -5.60 1.38 -7.52
N HIS A 108 -4.62 2.20 -7.11
CA HIS A 108 -4.74 3.09 -5.96
C HIS A 108 -4.66 4.56 -6.39
N ASP A 109 -5.66 5.34 -5.99
CA ASP A 109 -5.71 6.78 -6.20
C ASP A 109 -5.10 7.55 -5.02
N GLY A 110 -3.77 7.73 -5.09
CA GLY A 110 -3.01 8.52 -4.12
C GLY A 110 -2.98 10.03 -4.41
N THR A 111 -3.87 10.57 -5.24
CA THR A 111 -3.76 11.97 -5.73
C THR A 111 -3.77 12.99 -4.59
N LYS A 112 -4.64 12.81 -3.59
CA LYS A 112 -4.71 13.71 -2.42
C LYS A 112 -3.40 13.76 -1.65
N HIS A 113 -2.81 12.60 -1.38
CA HIS A 113 -1.54 12.50 -0.66
C HIS A 113 -0.41 13.18 -1.43
N ARG A 114 -0.31 12.95 -2.75
CA ARG A 114 0.67 13.63 -3.61
C ARG A 114 0.49 15.15 -3.61
N ALA A 115 -0.76 15.63 -3.72
CA ALA A 115 -1.06 17.06 -3.68
C ALA A 115 -0.65 17.69 -2.34
N LEU A 116 -0.88 17.02 -1.21
CA LEU A 116 -0.46 17.49 0.10
C LEU A 116 1.06 17.55 0.24
N ILE A 117 1.80 16.55 -0.26
CA ILE A 117 3.27 16.60 -0.29
C ILE A 117 3.77 17.80 -1.10
N SER A 118 3.20 18.04 -2.29
CA SER A 118 3.56 19.21 -3.10
C SER A 118 3.25 20.53 -2.38
N ALA A 119 2.09 20.62 -1.73
CA ALA A 119 1.72 21.79 -0.96
C ALA A 119 2.67 22.04 0.22
N GLN A 120 3.07 20.99 0.94
CA GLN A 120 4.05 21.07 2.02
C GLN A 120 5.41 21.58 1.53
N LEU A 121 5.89 21.09 0.39
CA LEU A 121 7.14 21.55 -0.21
C LEU A 121 7.08 23.03 -0.58
N ILE A 122 5.99 23.49 -1.19
CA ILE A 122 5.78 24.90 -1.54
C ILE A 122 5.77 25.74 -0.27
N ALA A 123 4.99 25.35 0.76
CA ALA A 123 4.93 26.06 2.02
C ALA A 123 6.32 26.17 2.68
N LEU A 124 7.09 25.08 2.71
CA LEU A 124 8.46 25.09 3.24
C LEU A 124 9.35 26.08 2.48
N LEU A 125 9.34 26.04 1.14
CA LEU A 125 10.13 26.96 0.32
C LEU A 125 9.71 28.42 0.54
N THR A 126 8.41 28.70 0.69
CA THR A 126 7.95 30.06 0.99
C THR A 126 8.46 30.56 2.34
N VAL A 127 8.47 29.71 3.37
CA VAL A 127 9.03 30.06 4.69
C VAL A 127 10.55 30.31 4.59
N VAL A 128 11.29 29.48 3.86
CA VAL A 128 12.72 29.70 3.62
C VAL A 128 12.97 31.04 2.94
N VAL A 129 12.24 31.36 1.87
CA VAL A 129 12.41 32.64 1.16
C VAL A 129 12.05 33.84 2.04
N LEU A 130 10.94 33.76 2.78
CA LEU A 130 10.47 34.87 3.63
C LEU A 130 11.29 35.05 4.92
N SER A 131 12.00 34.01 5.35
CA SER A 131 12.90 34.10 6.52
C SER A 131 14.29 34.63 6.17
N LEU A 132 14.64 34.73 4.88
CA LEU A 132 15.88 35.38 4.48
C LEU A 132 15.81 36.88 4.79
N PRO A 133 16.91 37.48 5.30
CA PRO A 133 16.94 38.90 5.58
C PRO A 133 16.71 39.68 4.29
N ALA A 134 15.80 40.67 4.34
CA ALA A 134 15.63 41.59 3.23
C ALA A 134 16.95 42.34 2.98
N GLY A 135 17.34 42.45 1.71
CA GLY A 135 18.52 43.23 1.33
C GLY A 135 18.43 44.66 1.86
N ARG A 136 19.59 45.25 2.18
CA ARG A 136 19.72 46.62 2.70
C ARG A 136 18.89 47.59 1.84
N ARG A 137 18.02 48.39 2.45
CA ARG A 137 17.18 49.31 1.68
C ARG A 137 18.07 50.40 1.07
N ARG A 138 17.76 50.89 -0.14
CA ARG A 138 18.55 51.97 -0.79
C ARG A 138 18.74 53.22 0.09
N ARG A 139 17.78 53.54 0.96
CA ARG A 139 17.88 54.65 1.93
C ARG A 139 18.83 54.39 3.11
N GLU A 140 19.19 53.13 3.34
CA GLU A 140 20.16 52.67 4.33
C GLU A 140 21.56 52.53 3.69
N VAL A 141 21.69 52.88 2.40
CA VAL A 141 22.99 52.92 1.71
C VAL A 141 23.59 54.31 1.93
N PRO A 142 24.76 54.40 2.59
CA PRO A 142 25.47 55.66 2.77
C PRO A 142 25.83 56.29 1.42
N VAL A 143 25.84 57.62 1.34
CA VAL A 143 26.08 58.35 0.08
C VAL A 143 27.50 58.08 -0.44
N GLU A 144 28.43 57.72 0.44
CA GLU A 144 29.81 57.35 0.10
C GLU A 144 29.92 56.05 -0.71
N GLU A 145 28.90 55.19 -0.65
CA GLU A 145 28.83 53.92 -1.41
C GLU A 145 28.07 54.08 -2.75
N LEU A 146 27.56 55.27 -3.08
CA LEU A 146 26.78 55.55 -4.30
C LEU A 146 27.62 56.12 -5.47
N ALA A 147 28.95 56.00 -5.39
CA ALA A 147 29.91 56.49 -6.39
C ALA A 147 30.15 55.50 -7.54
#